data_AF-A0A158C0C7-F1
#
_entry.id   AF-A0A158C0C7-F1
#
_cell.length_a   1.000
_cell.length_b   1.000
_cell.length_c   1.000
_cell.angle_alpha   90.00
_cell.angle_beta   90.00
_cell.angle_gamma   90.00
#
_symmetry.space_group_name_H-M   'P 1'
#
loop_
_entity.id
_entity.type
_entity.pdbx_description
1 polymer ?
#
loop_
_entity_poly.entity_id
_entity_poly.type
_entity_poly.pdbx_seq_one_letter_code
_entity_poly.pdbx_strand_id
1 'polypeptide(L)'
;MSDIASGKPMVATKRIALIADDATTELIEDALSAIDDTAARFPAAGAFAGMEVLKYASTDRAGKKLFGDEEACASLGLVVLDGMVRKESSGGAPGDGSAAVSLLDWLTDRLPAVPVVVLMSSAVEGLDTRLLKRRNIASLNIREDDLNAAFARTLDRLMNDTKPSKRRVTVEVGEYEAHYYLDDDTDVSAKRSYPYRNRSELQFLLDRTNSYSPMSGGLPLPDWQEYFGQLGEEIFDSFIQGTIGPYIVRHFQDNDDDNTPPEPVELRIDIEVGNDETARLFGLPFELAKPPEYLDRFLCTRVPMARRIRFPRRAPLSLRTPANANRTAVPEKQALRMLFINASFKGDAVVLHEVTGAPTPLKQLTELLNTPDELDVVESFASNDEDYALQEVKVMAPLPLETARRFVKRIERLLEVQKFDILHFSGHSCSLPDNGGTFLIFPDRSRGGVGMGVSMRVIGQWVASADIRMVVLSSCSGSSLRSAIEVMKTRAESVIGFRWDVNDHACVDYFDNFYRLYLKDRKSIAEAYCGACRQVGLSNRGLPIWVSAVAVVKN
;
A
#
# COMPACT_ATOMS: atom_id res chain seq x y z
N MET A 1 3.30 36.31 63.54
CA MET A 1 4.26 36.27 62.42
C MET A 1 4.47 34.81 62.10
N SER A 2 3.86 34.40 60.99
CA SER A 2 3.60 33.04 60.58
C SER A 2 4.64 32.57 59.58
N ASP A 3 5.31 31.47 59.88
CA ASP A 3 6.11 30.70 58.93
C ASP A 3 5.18 30.02 57.92
N ILE A 4 5.28 30.43 56.65
CA ILE A 4 4.62 29.77 55.53
C ILE A 4 5.65 28.83 54.89
N ALA A 5 5.42 27.54 55.08
CA ALA A 5 6.16 26.47 54.43
C ALA A 5 6.04 26.58 52.90
N SER A 6 7.18 26.72 52.23
CA SER A 6 7.29 26.66 50.78
C SER A 6 7.08 25.22 50.29
N GLY A 7 5.85 24.87 49.95
CA GLY A 7 5.55 23.64 49.22
C GLY A 7 6.12 23.72 47.81
N LYS A 8 7.25 23.04 47.58
CA LYS A 8 7.65 22.65 46.22
C LYS A 8 6.57 21.71 45.68
N PRO A 9 6.08 21.88 44.44
CA PRO A 9 5.23 20.86 43.83
C PRO A 9 6.07 19.60 43.70
N MET A 10 5.67 18.52 44.40
CA MET A 10 6.19 17.19 44.13
C MET A 10 5.91 16.88 42.67
N VAL A 11 6.96 16.77 41.86
CA VAL A 11 6.87 16.13 40.56
C VAL A 11 6.42 14.70 40.86
N ALA A 12 5.19 14.35 40.51
CA ALA A 12 4.68 13.01 40.72
C ALA A 12 5.65 12.01 40.08
N THR A 13 6.22 11.12 40.90
CA THR A 13 7.14 10.09 40.43
C THR A 13 6.40 9.22 39.42
N LYS A 14 6.84 9.24 38.16
CA LYS A 14 6.23 8.39 37.12
C LYS A 14 6.62 6.93 37.36
N ARG A 15 5.66 6.03 37.14
CA ARG A 15 5.77 4.59 37.42
C ARG A 15 5.62 3.74 36.17
N ILE A 16 6.30 2.60 36.15
CA ILE A 16 6.16 1.56 35.12
C ILE A 16 5.36 0.41 35.74
N ALA A 17 4.24 0.04 35.15
CA ALA A 17 3.53 -1.18 35.55
C ALA A 17 4.01 -2.37 34.71
N LEU A 18 4.67 -3.33 35.33
CA LEU A 18 5.08 -4.58 34.72
C LEU A 18 4.09 -5.69 35.10
N ILE A 19 3.27 -6.09 34.12
CA ILE A 19 2.19 -7.06 34.26
C ILE A 19 2.58 -8.32 33.50
N ALA A 20 3.34 -9.20 34.14
CA ALA A 20 3.95 -10.37 33.51
C ALA A 20 4.04 -11.56 34.48
N ASP A 21 4.35 -12.74 33.96
CA ASP A 21 4.76 -13.86 34.82
C ASP A 21 6.15 -13.62 35.45
N ASP A 22 6.51 -14.44 36.45
CA ASP A 22 7.73 -14.20 37.24
C ASP A 22 9.01 -14.33 36.38
N ALA A 23 9.04 -15.25 35.42
CA ALA A 23 10.19 -15.45 34.53
C ALA A 23 10.37 -14.29 33.54
N THR A 24 9.28 -13.81 32.95
CA THR A 24 9.30 -12.65 32.05
C THR A 24 9.60 -11.36 32.82
N THR A 25 9.17 -11.28 34.07
CA THR A 25 9.45 -10.13 34.94
C THR A 25 10.95 -9.93 35.10
N GLU A 26 11.71 -10.98 35.43
CA GLU A 26 13.17 -10.89 35.60
C GLU A 26 13.87 -10.42 34.32
N LEU A 27 13.50 -10.97 33.15
CA LEU A 27 14.09 -10.59 31.86
C LEU A 27 13.90 -9.11 31.53
N ILE A 28 12.72 -8.56 31.79
CA ILE A 28 12.42 -7.15 31.50
C ILE A 28 13.04 -6.21 32.53
N GLU A 29 13.24 -6.65 33.78
CA GLU A 29 13.97 -5.85 34.77
C GLU A 29 15.43 -5.64 34.39
N ASP A 30 16.08 -6.67 33.85
CA ASP A 30 17.43 -6.54 33.31
C ASP A 30 17.45 -5.55 32.14
N ALA A 31 16.47 -5.63 31.23
CA ALA A 31 16.35 -4.71 30.10
C ALA A 31 16.05 -3.25 30.54
N LEU A 32 15.21 -3.06 31.55
CA LEU A 32 14.89 -1.76 32.15
C LEU A 32 16.13 -1.14 32.82
N SER A 33 16.92 -1.96 33.52
CA SER A 33 18.16 -1.52 34.18
C SER A 33 19.24 -1.11 33.17
N ALA A 34 19.23 -1.70 31.97
CA ALA A 34 20.16 -1.40 30.87
C ALA A 34 19.75 -0.19 30.00
N ILE A 35 18.65 0.50 30.31
CA ILE A 35 18.20 1.66 29.52
C ILE A 35 19.27 2.77 29.50
N ASP A 36 19.90 3.06 30.64
CA ASP A 36 20.93 4.09 30.73
C ASP A 36 22.14 3.77 29.84
N ASP A 37 22.54 2.50 29.76
CA ASP A 37 23.64 2.03 28.92
C ASP A 37 23.32 2.15 27.42
N THR A 38 22.04 2.12 27.06
CA THR A 38 21.56 2.19 25.68
C THR A 38 21.09 3.59 25.26
N ALA A 39 20.98 4.53 26.21
CA ALA A 39 20.49 5.90 25.99
C ALA A 39 21.31 6.69 24.94
N ALA A 40 22.60 6.39 24.78
CA ALA A 40 23.43 7.00 23.73
C ALA A 40 22.98 6.63 22.31
N ARG A 41 22.38 5.43 22.13
CA ARG A 41 21.82 4.96 20.85
C ARG A 41 20.32 5.25 20.73
N PHE A 42 19.60 5.28 21.85
CA PHE A 42 18.15 5.41 21.92
C PHE A 42 17.75 6.49 22.96
N PRO A 43 17.94 7.78 22.64
CA PRO A 43 17.87 8.88 23.61
C PRO A 43 16.48 9.09 24.23
N ALA A 44 15.40 8.80 23.51
CA ALA A 44 14.05 8.95 24.06
C ALA A 44 13.67 7.83 25.03
N ALA A 45 14.32 6.65 24.94
CA ALA A 45 14.17 5.60 25.94
C ALA A 45 14.62 6.06 27.34
N GLY A 46 15.58 6.99 27.41
CA GLY A 46 16.08 7.56 28.68
C GLY A 46 14.99 8.24 29.52
N ALA A 47 13.85 8.62 28.94
CA ALA A 47 12.72 9.17 29.69
C ALA A 47 12.12 8.16 30.70
N PHE A 48 12.35 6.86 30.49
CA PHE A 48 11.87 5.78 31.36
C PHE A 48 12.93 5.30 32.36
N ALA A 49 14.18 5.76 32.24
CA ALA A 49 15.24 5.38 33.17
C ALA A 49 14.94 5.88 34.59
N GLY A 50 15.15 5.03 35.59
CA GLY A 50 14.95 5.34 37.00
C GLY A 50 13.48 5.50 37.43
N MET A 51 12.50 5.18 36.58
CA MET A 51 11.10 5.11 37.00
C MET A 51 10.87 3.94 37.97
N GLU A 52 9.95 4.11 38.93
CA GLU A 52 9.58 3.05 39.86
C GLU A 52 8.81 1.94 39.14
N VAL A 53 9.27 0.68 39.26
CA VAL A 53 8.64 -0.49 38.63
C VAL A 53 7.69 -1.17 39.60
N LEU A 54 6.39 -1.17 39.27
CA LEU A 54 5.33 -1.87 39.99
C LEU A 54 5.03 -3.22 39.32
N LYS A 55 5.15 -4.32 40.07
CA LYS A 55 5.03 -5.68 39.54
C LYS A 55 3.67 -6.30 39.81
N TYR A 56 3.09 -6.92 38.80
CA TYR A 56 1.80 -7.61 38.90
C TYR A 56 1.83 -8.95 38.17
N ALA A 57 1.76 -10.05 38.93
CA ALA A 57 1.79 -11.41 38.39
C ALA A 57 0.51 -11.85 37.65
N SER A 58 -0.51 -10.98 37.56
CA SER A 58 -1.79 -11.25 36.88
C SER A 58 -2.57 -9.96 36.59
N THR A 59 -3.48 -10.00 35.61
CA THR A 59 -4.32 -8.83 35.29
C THR A 59 -5.31 -8.50 36.41
N ASP A 60 -5.84 -9.48 37.15
CA ASP A 60 -6.73 -9.21 38.30
C ASP A 60 -6.01 -8.46 39.43
N ARG A 61 -4.72 -8.77 39.67
CA ARG A 61 -3.92 -8.06 40.68
C ARG A 61 -3.66 -6.63 40.25
N ALA A 62 -3.31 -6.41 38.99
CA ALA A 62 -3.18 -5.08 38.41
C ALA A 62 -4.51 -4.31 38.49
N GLY A 63 -5.62 -4.96 38.11
CA GLY A 63 -6.99 -4.44 38.25
C GLY A 63 -7.29 -3.88 39.63
N LYS A 64 -7.03 -4.66 40.69
CA LYS A 64 -7.35 -4.27 42.06
C LYS A 64 -6.41 -3.23 42.66
N LYS A 65 -5.11 -3.34 42.38
CA LYS A 65 -4.06 -2.56 43.07
C LYS A 65 -3.56 -1.35 42.29
N LEU A 66 -3.67 -1.37 40.97
CA LEU A 66 -3.22 -0.29 40.10
C LEU A 66 -4.41 0.49 39.55
N PHE A 67 -5.34 -0.21 38.91
CA PHE A 67 -6.46 0.44 38.23
C PHE A 67 -7.65 0.75 39.16
N GLY A 68 -7.65 0.17 40.37
CA GLY A 68 -8.61 0.48 41.43
C GLY A 68 -8.18 1.63 42.36
N ASP A 69 -6.99 2.18 42.18
CA ASP A 69 -6.43 3.28 42.96
C ASP A 69 -6.14 4.47 42.02
N GLU A 70 -6.85 5.58 42.22
CA GLU A 70 -6.74 6.77 41.36
C GLU A 70 -5.35 7.39 41.37
N GLU A 71 -4.65 7.38 42.52
CA GLU A 71 -3.32 7.96 42.66
C GLU A 71 -2.25 7.08 41.99
N ALA A 72 -2.38 5.76 42.14
CA ALA A 72 -1.53 4.80 41.45
C ALA A 72 -1.74 4.85 39.93
N CYS A 73 -2.98 5.02 39.49
CA CYS A 73 -3.32 5.10 38.07
C CYS A 73 -2.81 6.42 37.43
N ALA A 74 -2.96 7.56 38.12
CA ALA A 74 -2.51 8.86 37.64
C ALA A 74 -0.98 8.99 37.53
N SER A 75 -0.22 8.18 38.29
CA SER A 75 1.24 8.17 38.26
C SER A 75 1.84 7.25 37.18
N LEU A 76 1.02 6.56 36.38
CA LEU A 76 1.50 5.67 35.32
C LEU A 76 2.17 6.41 34.16
N GLY A 77 3.44 6.08 33.92
CA GLY A 77 4.22 6.54 32.78
C GLY A 77 4.34 5.51 31.65
N LEU A 78 4.21 4.21 31.95
CA LEU A 78 4.33 3.10 30.98
C LEU A 78 3.64 1.85 31.53
N VAL A 79 3.02 1.06 30.65
CA VAL A 79 2.59 -0.31 30.95
C VAL A 79 3.38 -1.29 30.10
N VAL A 80 4.03 -2.25 30.74
CA VAL A 80 4.64 -3.41 30.09
C VAL A 80 3.77 -4.62 30.39
N LEU A 81 3.15 -5.19 29.36
CA LEU A 81 2.15 -6.24 29.47
C LEU A 81 2.63 -7.50 28.77
N ASP A 82 2.75 -8.60 29.49
CA ASP A 82 2.97 -9.91 28.86
C ASP A 82 1.71 -10.37 28.12
N GLY A 83 1.86 -10.65 26.83
CA GLY A 83 0.78 -11.11 25.95
C GLY A 83 0.17 -12.44 26.39
N MET A 84 0.89 -13.25 27.18
CA MET A 84 0.41 -14.54 27.72
C MET A 84 0.10 -14.47 29.22
N VAL A 85 0.00 -13.26 29.78
CA VAL A 85 -0.27 -13.09 31.21
C VAL A 85 -1.59 -13.74 31.60
N ARG A 86 -1.60 -14.38 32.77
CA ARG A 86 -2.80 -14.97 33.36
C ARG A 86 -3.76 -13.91 33.90
N LYS A 87 -5.04 -14.26 33.89
CA LYS A 87 -6.09 -13.48 34.56
C LYS A 87 -5.97 -13.58 36.09
N GLU A 88 -5.94 -14.82 36.58
CA GLU A 88 -6.12 -15.16 37.99
C GLU A 88 -4.83 -15.02 38.81
N SER A 89 -5.00 -14.73 40.10
CA SER A 89 -3.92 -14.36 41.01
C SER A 89 -3.17 -15.52 41.68
N SER A 90 -3.57 -16.78 41.44
CA SER A 90 -2.96 -18.00 41.99
C SER A 90 -3.42 -19.26 41.27
N GLY A 91 -2.47 -20.10 40.81
CA GLY A 91 -2.73 -21.40 40.16
C GLY A 91 -3.23 -21.27 38.72
N GLY A 92 -2.60 -21.96 37.77
CA GLY A 92 -2.99 -21.96 36.36
C GLY A 92 -1.79 -22.03 35.40
N ALA A 93 -2.00 -22.62 34.21
CA ALA A 93 -1.06 -22.55 33.09
C ALA A 93 -0.96 -21.09 32.57
N PRO A 94 0.09 -20.73 31.81
CA PRO A 94 0.13 -19.46 31.07
C PRO A 94 -1.19 -19.22 30.32
N GLY A 95 -1.66 -17.98 30.28
CA GLY A 95 -2.96 -17.65 29.70
C GLY A 95 -2.99 -17.88 28.18
N ASP A 96 -4.18 -17.98 27.61
CA ASP A 96 -4.42 -18.01 26.15
C ASP A 96 -4.34 -16.61 25.49
N GLY A 97 -3.86 -15.62 26.24
CA GLY A 97 -3.76 -14.21 25.85
C GLY A 97 -5.06 -13.40 25.95
N SER A 98 -6.21 -14.02 26.25
CA SER A 98 -7.50 -13.32 26.39
C SER A 98 -7.49 -12.25 27.50
N ALA A 99 -6.76 -12.50 28.59
CA ALA A 99 -6.62 -11.60 29.72
C ALA A 99 -5.82 -10.33 29.34
N ALA A 100 -4.72 -10.52 28.61
CA ALA A 100 -3.89 -9.43 28.10
C ALA A 100 -4.72 -8.55 27.14
N VAL A 101 -5.43 -9.17 26.20
CA VAL A 101 -6.27 -8.46 25.21
C VAL A 101 -7.40 -7.68 25.89
N SER A 102 -8.07 -8.27 26.88
CA SER A 102 -9.14 -7.60 27.63
C SER A 102 -8.62 -6.38 28.39
N LEU A 103 -7.44 -6.51 29.02
CA LEU A 103 -6.81 -5.38 29.70
C LEU A 103 -6.38 -4.30 28.70
N LEU A 104 -5.92 -4.70 27.51
CA LEU A 104 -5.51 -3.77 26.48
C LEU A 104 -6.67 -2.95 25.90
N ASP A 105 -7.83 -3.57 25.70
CA ASP A 105 -9.07 -2.87 25.35
C ASP A 105 -9.42 -1.83 26.44
N TRP A 106 -9.36 -2.23 27.72
CA TRP A 106 -9.61 -1.31 28.82
C TRP A 106 -8.63 -0.13 28.87
N LEU A 107 -7.32 -0.39 28.69
CA LEU A 107 -6.29 0.66 28.63
C LEU A 107 -6.54 1.62 27.47
N THR A 108 -7.00 1.10 26.33
CA THR A 108 -7.33 1.89 25.13
C THR A 108 -8.48 2.85 25.41
N ASP A 109 -9.53 2.37 26.08
CA ASP A 109 -10.71 3.19 26.36
C ASP A 109 -10.52 4.17 27.53
N ARG A 110 -9.70 3.81 28.53
CA ARG A 110 -9.61 4.56 29.80
C ARG A 110 -8.32 5.36 29.97
N LEU A 111 -7.21 4.88 29.43
CA LEU A 111 -5.88 5.49 29.58
C LEU A 111 -5.17 5.66 28.23
N PRO A 112 -5.78 6.32 27.22
CA PRO A 112 -5.21 6.38 25.87
C PRO A 112 -3.85 7.07 25.78
N ALA A 113 -3.48 7.90 26.77
CA ALA A 113 -2.21 8.63 26.78
C ALA A 113 -1.00 7.83 27.31
N VAL A 114 -1.22 6.72 28.03
CA VAL A 114 -0.14 5.95 28.69
C VAL A 114 0.50 4.95 27.72
N PRO A 115 1.78 5.04 27.34
CA PRO A 115 2.40 4.08 26.43
C PRO A 115 2.29 2.63 26.91
N VAL A 116 2.14 1.69 25.97
CA VAL A 116 2.04 0.25 26.27
C VAL A 116 3.04 -0.55 25.44
N VAL A 117 3.83 -1.41 26.09
CA VAL A 117 4.66 -2.42 25.42
C VAL A 117 4.06 -3.79 25.69
N VAL A 118 3.70 -4.53 24.63
CA VAL A 118 3.18 -5.89 24.73
C VAL A 118 4.29 -6.89 24.44
N LEU A 119 4.64 -7.72 25.43
CA LEU A 119 5.67 -8.73 25.30
C LEU A 119 5.11 -9.99 24.65
N MET A 120 5.83 -10.52 23.67
CA MET A 120 5.39 -11.61 22.83
C MET A 120 6.36 -12.79 22.94
N SER A 121 5.90 -13.87 23.56
CA SER A 121 6.58 -15.17 23.57
C SER A 121 6.00 -16.15 22.54
N SER A 122 4.73 -15.94 22.16
CA SER A 122 3.97 -16.64 21.13
C SER A 122 2.92 -15.69 20.51
N ALA A 123 2.31 -16.07 19.39
CA ALA A 123 1.24 -15.28 18.79
C ALA A 123 0.01 -15.19 19.72
N VAL A 124 -0.55 -13.99 19.87
CA VAL A 124 -1.72 -13.71 20.71
C VAL A 124 -2.89 -13.35 19.81
N GLU A 125 -4.00 -14.08 19.91
CA GLU A 125 -5.19 -13.83 19.10
C GLU A 125 -5.78 -12.43 19.41
N GLY A 126 -6.15 -11.67 18.38
CA GLY A 126 -6.76 -10.34 18.55
C GLY A 126 -5.83 -9.20 18.95
N LEU A 127 -4.57 -9.46 19.33
CA LEU A 127 -3.59 -8.42 19.68
C LEU A 127 -3.35 -7.44 18.53
N ASP A 128 -3.17 -7.96 17.31
CA ASP A 128 -2.99 -7.16 16.09
C ASP A 128 -4.09 -6.08 15.93
N THR A 129 -5.35 -6.43 16.23
CA THR A 129 -6.48 -5.48 16.15
C THR A 129 -6.38 -4.38 17.21
N ARG A 130 -5.75 -4.65 18.36
CA ARG A 130 -5.59 -3.68 19.45
C ARG A 130 -4.35 -2.82 19.27
N LEU A 131 -3.27 -3.39 18.73
CA LEU A 131 -2.15 -2.61 18.22
C LEU A 131 -2.68 -1.51 17.30
N LEU A 132 -3.62 -1.85 16.40
CA LEU A 132 -4.29 -0.92 15.49
C LEU A 132 -5.32 0.05 16.11
N LYS A 133 -5.79 -0.18 17.34
CA LYS A 133 -6.74 0.76 17.98
C LYS A 133 -6.04 1.85 18.79
N ARG A 134 -4.76 1.67 19.06
CA ARG A 134 -4.01 2.47 20.03
C ARG A 134 -2.75 3.02 19.36
N ARG A 135 -2.48 4.32 19.53
CA ARG A 135 -1.33 4.98 18.88
C ARG A 135 0.01 4.77 19.59
N ASN A 136 -0.02 4.72 20.92
CA ASN A 136 1.17 4.59 21.77
C ASN A 136 1.32 3.15 22.27
N ILE A 137 1.37 2.20 21.34
CA ILE A 137 1.54 0.78 21.64
C ILE A 137 2.58 0.17 20.72
N ALA A 138 3.38 -0.74 21.27
CA ALA A 138 4.33 -1.53 20.49
C ALA A 138 4.37 -2.96 21.01
N SER A 139 4.64 -3.92 20.14
CA SER A 139 4.97 -5.29 20.53
C SER A 139 6.49 -5.48 20.62
N LEU A 140 6.93 -6.36 21.50
CA LEU A 140 8.33 -6.80 21.60
C LEU A 140 8.38 -8.32 21.66
N ASN A 141 9.12 -8.95 20.75
CA ASN A 141 9.44 -10.36 20.87
C ASN A 141 10.49 -10.58 21.96
N ILE A 142 10.17 -11.35 23.00
CA ILE A 142 11.11 -11.59 24.11
C ILE A 142 12.23 -12.57 23.74
N ARG A 143 12.19 -13.17 22.55
CA ARG A 143 13.22 -14.11 22.03
C ARG A 143 14.27 -13.44 21.16
N GLU A 144 14.32 -12.12 21.13
CA GLU A 144 15.35 -11.36 20.43
C GLU A 144 16.76 -11.66 20.99
N ASP A 145 17.76 -11.75 20.10
CA ASP A 145 19.15 -12.06 20.47
C ASP A 145 19.77 -10.99 21.39
N ASP A 146 19.36 -9.73 21.23
CA ASP A 146 19.74 -8.59 22.08
C ASP A 146 18.48 -7.91 22.61
N LEU A 147 17.86 -8.52 23.62
CA LEU A 147 16.63 -8.05 24.24
C LEU A 147 16.76 -6.63 24.80
N ASN A 148 17.92 -6.27 25.37
CA ASN A 148 18.14 -4.96 25.97
C ASN A 148 18.09 -3.85 24.91
N ALA A 149 18.83 -4.03 23.81
CA ALA A 149 18.78 -3.08 22.70
C ALA A 149 17.42 -3.07 22.01
N ALA A 150 16.75 -4.22 21.90
CA ALA A 150 15.41 -4.32 21.33
C ALA A 150 14.37 -3.56 22.17
N PHE A 151 14.39 -3.72 23.49
CA PHE A 151 13.49 -3.04 24.42
C PHE A 151 13.70 -1.53 24.41
N ALA A 152 14.96 -1.07 24.50
CA ALA A 152 15.28 0.36 24.45
C ALA A 152 14.85 1.00 23.11
N ARG A 153 15.08 0.30 22.00
CA ARG A 153 14.59 0.73 20.67
C ARG A 153 13.07 0.83 20.62
N THR A 154 12.34 -0.12 21.21
CA THR A 154 10.88 -0.09 21.28
C THR A 154 10.36 1.10 22.09
N LEU A 155 11.00 1.44 23.22
CA LEU A 155 10.65 2.61 24.02
C LEU A 155 10.96 3.93 23.32
N ASP A 156 12.10 4.03 22.65
CA ASP A 156 12.49 5.22 21.89
C ASP A 156 11.47 5.52 20.77
N ARG A 157 11.01 4.48 20.07
CA ARG A 157 9.94 4.59 19.06
C ARG A 157 8.66 5.11 19.67
N LEU A 158 8.18 4.53 20.77
CA LEU A 158 6.94 4.94 21.44
C LEU A 158 6.89 6.44 21.79
N MET A 159 8.06 7.05 22.04
CA MET A 159 8.19 8.46 22.41
C MET A 159 8.49 9.39 21.24
N ASN A 160 9.22 8.92 20.23
CA ASN A 160 9.65 9.72 19.09
C ASN A 160 8.71 9.66 17.88
N ASP A 161 7.70 8.78 17.88
CA ASP A 161 6.69 8.65 16.81
C ASP A 161 5.71 9.85 16.82
N THR A 162 6.28 11.04 16.56
CA THR A 162 5.56 12.31 16.36
C THR A 162 5.01 12.43 14.94
N LYS A 163 5.41 11.54 14.03
CA LYS A 163 4.67 11.24 12.81
C LYS A 163 3.86 9.97 13.09
N PRO A 164 2.57 9.89 12.77
CA PRO A 164 1.90 8.60 12.78
C PRO A 164 2.68 7.68 11.84
N SER A 165 3.33 6.65 12.38
CA SER A 165 3.86 5.56 11.57
C SER A 165 2.72 5.05 10.69
N LYS A 166 2.94 5.04 9.37
CA LYS A 166 1.92 4.58 8.43
C LYS A 166 1.83 3.08 8.58
N ARG A 167 0.88 2.62 9.38
CA ARG A 167 0.66 1.20 9.62
C ARG A 167 0.29 0.52 8.31
N ARG A 168 1.05 -0.49 7.92
CA ARG A 168 0.84 -1.20 6.67
C ARG A 168 0.30 -2.59 6.94
N VAL A 169 -0.85 -2.90 6.34
CA VAL A 169 -1.38 -4.26 6.28
C VAL A 169 -0.91 -4.88 4.97
N THR A 170 -0.16 -5.98 5.02
CA THR A 170 0.19 -6.72 3.82
C THR A 170 -0.56 -8.04 3.76
N VAL A 171 -1.15 -8.34 2.60
CA VAL A 171 -1.73 -9.64 2.27
C VAL A 171 -0.90 -10.31 1.18
N GLU A 172 -0.24 -11.41 1.52
CA GLU A 172 0.40 -12.32 0.58
C GLU A 172 -0.63 -13.29 0.02
N VAL A 173 -0.95 -13.14 -1.26
CA VAL A 173 -1.85 -14.01 -2.01
C VAL A 173 -1.10 -15.30 -2.35
N GLY A 174 -1.45 -16.40 -1.70
CA GLY A 174 -0.99 -17.74 -2.07
C GLY A 174 -1.96 -18.45 -3.01
N GLU A 175 -1.64 -19.69 -3.39
CA GLU A 175 -2.50 -20.53 -4.25
C GLU A 175 -3.73 -21.08 -3.51
N TYR A 176 -3.58 -21.41 -2.22
CA TYR A 176 -4.63 -22.05 -1.41
C TYR A 176 -5.03 -21.23 -0.18
N GLU A 177 -4.17 -20.32 0.25
CA GLU A 177 -4.34 -19.50 1.43
C GLU A 177 -3.75 -18.12 1.19
N ALA A 178 -4.32 -17.12 1.85
CA ALA A 178 -3.67 -15.83 2.00
C ALA A 178 -2.92 -15.81 3.32
N HIS A 179 -1.77 -15.15 3.35
CA HIS A 179 -1.12 -14.80 4.60
C HIS A 179 -1.18 -13.30 4.80
N TYR A 180 -1.34 -12.86 6.03
CA TYR A 180 -1.19 -11.44 6.33
C TYR A 180 -0.24 -11.19 7.48
N TYR A 181 0.27 -9.98 7.50
CA TYR A 181 1.07 -9.41 8.58
C TYR A 181 0.91 -7.90 8.60
N LEU A 182 1.11 -7.31 9.77
CA LEU A 182 1.18 -5.86 9.95
C LEU A 182 2.65 -5.45 9.96
N ASP A 183 2.96 -4.31 9.35
CA ASP A 183 4.29 -3.71 9.33
C ASP A 183 4.17 -2.24 9.74
N ASP A 184 4.81 -1.89 10.85
CA ASP A 184 4.94 -0.51 11.33
C ASP A 184 6.39 -0.05 11.07
N ASP A 185 6.73 0.10 9.78
CA ASP A 185 8.01 0.52 9.15
C ASP A 185 9.29 -0.21 9.61
N THR A 186 9.23 -1.03 10.65
CA THR A 186 10.40 -1.54 11.37
C THR A 186 10.20 -2.86 12.11
N ASP A 187 8.98 -3.38 12.20
CA ASP A 187 8.69 -4.66 12.85
C ASP A 187 7.48 -5.32 12.21
N VAL A 188 7.59 -6.62 11.93
CA VAL A 188 6.55 -7.40 11.24
C VAL A 188 5.79 -8.22 12.28
N SER A 189 4.50 -7.92 12.47
CA SER A 189 3.64 -8.72 13.34
C SER A 189 3.46 -10.14 12.79
N ALA A 190 3.11 -11.08 13.67
CA ALA A 190 3.10 -12.51 13.36
C ALA A 190 2.28 -12.83 12.10
N LYS A 191 2.92 -13.53 11.15
CA LYS A 191 2.30 -14.00 9.90
C LYS A 191 1.19 -15.00 10.23
N ARG A 192 -0.06 -14.67 9.88
CA ARG A 192 -1.20 -15.58 10.01
C ARG A 192 -1.63 -16.11 8.65
N SER A 193 -1.99 -17.38 8.59
CA SER A 193 -2.47 -18.05 7.37
C SER A 193 -3.98 -18.23 7.40
N TYR A 194 -4.61 -17.96 6.27
CA TYR A 194 -6.06 -18.07 6.08
C TYR A 194 -6.36 -18.84 4.81
N PRO A 195 -6.85 -20.09 4.91
CA PRO A 195 -7.24 -20.86 3.75
C PRO A 195 -8.41 -20.15 3.05
N TYR A 196 -8.37 -20.13 1.72
CA TYR A 196 -9.50 -19.64 0.96
C TYR A 196 -10.71 -20.52 1.23
N ARG A 197 -11.89 -19.89 1.42
CA ARG A 197 -13.14 -20.61 1.69
C ARG A 197 -13.45 -21.64 0.60
N ASN A 198 -13.23 -21.26 -0.66
CA ASN A 198 -13.44 -22.15 -1.81
C ASN A 198 -12.57 -21.73 -3.02
N ARG A 199 -11.67 -22.62 -3.46
CA ARG A 199 -10.80 -22.35 -4.63
C ARG A 199 -11.59 -22.24 -5.95
N SER A 200 -12.67 -23.00 -6.09
CA SER A 200 -13.51 -22.94 -7.29
C SER A 200 -14.24 -21.60 -7.42
N GLU A 201 -14.53 -20.95 -6.29
CA GLU A 201 -15.12 -19.62 -6.23
C GLU A 201 -14.13 -18.56 -6.72
N LEU A 202 -12.86 -18.60 -6.31
CA LEU A 202 -11.83 -17.69 -6.82
C LEU A 202 -11.63 -17.82 -8.33
N GLN A 203 -11.66 -19.05 -8.86
CA GLN A 203 -11.56 -19.27 -10.31
C GLN A 203 -12.81 -18.73 -11.03
N PHE A 204 -14.00 -18.95 -10.47
CA PHE A 204 -15.25 -18.40 -11.02
C PHE A 204 -15.24 -16.86 -11.03
N LEU A 205 -14.78 -16.22 -9.96
CA LEU A 205 -14.61 -14.76 -9.88
C LEU A 205 -13.63 -14.25 -10.94
N LEU A 206 -12.53 -14.98 -11.15
CA LEU A 206 -11.52 -14.63 -12.15
C LEU A 206 -12.10 -14.73 -13.57
N ASP A 207 -12.81 -15.80 -13.87
CA ASP A 207 -13.43 -16.02 -15.19
C ASP A 207 -14.53 -14.98 -15.46
N ARG A 208 -15.33 -14.64 -14.44
CA ARG A 208 -16.28 -13.52 -14.51
C ARG A 208 -15.60 -12.19 -14.80
N THR A 209 -14.55 -11.87 -14.06
CA THR A 209 -13.78 -10.62 -14.23
C THR A 209 -13.20 -10.51 -15.65
N ASN A 210 -12.65 -11.60 -16.18
CA ASN A 210 -12.02 -11.62 -17.50
C ASN A 210 -13.03 -11.57 -18.66
N SER A 211 -14.29 -11.94 -18.42
CA SER A 211 -15.34 -11.96 -19.44
C SER A 211 -16.20 -10.69 -19.47
N TYR A 212 -15.99 -9.77 -18.52
CA TYR A 212 -16.74 -8.52 -18.43
C TYR A 212 -15.83 -7.31 -18.70
N SER A 213 -16.37 -6.31 -19.39
CA SER A 213 -15.81 -4.96 -19.49
C SER A 213 -16.96 -3.99 -19.20
N PRO A 214 -16.78 -3.00 -18.31
CA PRO A 214 -17.85 -2.07 -17.96
C PRO A 214 -18.14 -1.03 -19.04
N MET A 215 -17.35 -1.04 -20.11
CA MET A 215 -17.46 -0.14 -21.25
C MET A 215 -17.63 -0.94 -22.53
N SER A 216 -18.48 -0.45 -23.43
CA SER A 216 -18.64 -0.95 -24.79
C SER A 216 -18.83 0.22 -25.75
N GLY A 217 -18.01 0.31 -26.79
CA GLY A 217 -18.09 1.40 -27.77
C GLY A 217 -17.89 2.79 -27.16
N GLY A 218 -17.12 2.92 -26.08
CA GLY A 218 -16.88 4.19 -25.38
C GLY A 218 -18.00 4.64 -24.43
N LEU A 219 -19.05 3.83 -24.28
CA LEU A 219 -20.18 4.08 -23.37
C LEU A 219 -20.19 3.05 -22.21
N PRO A 220 -20.60 3.47 -21.00
CA PRO A 220 -20.77 2.55 -19.88
C PRO A 220 -21.95 1.59 -20.11
N LEU A 221 -21.79 0.33 -19.70
CA LEU A 221 -22.88 -0.65 -19.73
C LEU A 221 -23.91 -0.36 -18.63
N PRO A 222 -25.24 -0.43 -18.86
CA PRO A 222 -26.24 -0.05 -17.87
C PRO A 222 -26.15 -0.78 -16.52
N ASP A 223 -25.62 -2.00 -16.51
CA ASP A 223 -25.54 -2.89 -15.34
C ASP A 223 -24.20 -2.84 -14.60
N TRP A 224 -23.26 -1.97 -15.02
CA TRP A 224 -21.87 -2.02 -14.53
C TRP A 224 -21.76 -1.83 -13.01
N GLN A 225 -22.59 -0.97 -12.42
CA GLN A 225 -22.59 -0.70 -10.98
C GLN A 225 -23.08 -1.91 -10.19
N GLU A 226 -24.19 -2.51 -10.61
CA GLU A 226 -24.74 -3.71 -9.99
C GLU A 226 -23.75 -4.87 -10.09
N TYR A 227 -23.17 -5.06 -11.28
CA TYR A 227 -22.18 -6.09 -11.53
C TYR A 227 -20.98 -5.98 -10.60
N PHE A 228 -20.35 -4.79 -10.51
CA PHE A 228 -19.20 -4.62 -9.62
C PHE A 228 -19.57 -4.53 -8.15
N GLY A 229 -20.80 -4.13 -7.81
CA GLY A 229 -21.34 -4.24 -6.47
C GLY A 229 -21.34 -5.69 -5.98
N GLN A 230 -21.94 -6.59 -6.76
CA GLN A 230 -21.97 -8.03 -6.47
C GLN A 230 -20.57 -8.64 -6.47
N LEU A 231 -19.76 -8.34 -7.50
CA LEU A 231 -18.38 -8.84 -7.58
C LEU A 231 -17.55 -8.42 -6.36
N GLY A 232 -17.72 -7.18 -5.90
CA GLY A 232 -17.03 -6.62 -4.74
C GLY A 232 -17.40 -7.30 -3.42
N GLU A 233 -18.68 -7.65 -3.24
CA GLU A 233 -19.17 -8.41 -2.08
C GLU A 233 -18.59 -9.82 -2.07
N GLU A 234 -18.64 -10.51 -3.20
CA GLU A 234 -18.10 -11.86 -3.33
C GLU A 234 -16.58 -11.89 -3.06
N ILE A 235 -15.81 -10.95 -3.63
CA ILE A 235 -14.37 -10.83 -3.34
C ILE A 235 -14.13 -10.53 -1.85
N PHE A 236 -14.95 -9.67 -1.24
CA PHE A 236 -14.83 -9.35 0.18
C PHE A 236 -15.04 -10.60 1.04
N ASP A 237 -16.09 -11.37 0.78
CA ASP A 237 -16.42 -12.58 1.54
C ASP A 237 -15.42 -13.72 1.31
N SER A 238 -14.92 -13.91 0.09
CA SER A 238 -13.95 -14.96 -0.21
C SER A 238 -12.54 -14.63 0.30
N PHE A 239 -12.14 -13.36 0.30
CA PHE A 239 -10.73 -12.96 0.47
C PHE A 239 -10.47 -12.00 1.64
N ILE A 240 -11.38 -11.08 1.96
CA ILE A 240 -11.14 -9.98 2.92
C ILE A 240 -11.74 -10.26 4.30
N GLN A 241 -13.00 -10.67 4.38
CA GLN A 241 -13.78 -10.79 5.62
C GLN A 241 -13.05 -11.65 6.66
N GLY A 242 -12.51 -12.80 6.23
CA GLY A 242 -11.77 -13.71 7.09
C GLY A 242 -10.32 -13.29 7.36
N THR A 243 -9.73 -12.40 6.56
CA THR A 243 -8.31 -12.04 6.64
C THR A 243 -8.11 -10.71 7.34
N ILE A 244 -8.21 -9.61 6.60
CA ILE A 244 -7.90 -8.25 7.03
C ILE A 244 -9.16 -7.41 7.30
N GLY A 245 -10.34 -7.97 7.04
CA GLY A 245 -11.64 -7.34 7.28
C GLY A 245 -11.73 -6.63 8.63
N PRO A 246 -11.39 -7.28 9.77
CA PRO A 246 -11.43 -6.62 11.08
C PRO A 246 -10.58 -5.35 11.20
N TYR A 247 -9.54 -5.19 10.37
CA TYR A 247 -8.63 -4.04 10.38
C TYR A 247 -9.11 -2.91 9.48
N ILE A 248 -9.74 -3.24 8.35
CA ILE A 248 -10.09 -2.25 7.34
C ILE A 248 -11.58 -1.87 7.35
N VAL A 249 -12.45 -2.64 8.02
CA VAL A 249 -13.90 -2.40 8.09
C VAL A 249 -14.23 -0.99 8.59
N ARG A 250 -13.48 -0.43 9.55
CA ARG A 250 -13.72 0.93 10.07
C ARG A 250 -13.59 2.01 9.01
N HIS A 251 -12.67 1.86 8.05
CA HIS A 251 -12.53 2.79 6.93
C HIS A 251 -13.75 2.81 5.99
N PHE A 252 -14.59 1.77 6.05
CA PHE A 252 -15.87 1.76 5.36
C PHE A 252 -16.99 2.37 6.20
N GLN A 253 -16.82 2.54 7.52
CA GLN A 253 -17.84 3.07 8.43
C GLN A 253 -17.81 4.59 8.52
N ASP A 254 -16.63 5.19 8.37
CA ASP A 254 -16.47 6.63 8.52
C ASP A 254 -17.41 7.39 7.58
N ASN A 255 -18.26 8.22 8.19
CA ASN A 255 -18.98 9.24 7.46
C ASN A 255 -18.02 10.40 7.23
N ASP A 256 -18.10 11.05 6.07
CA ASP A 256 -17.27 12.22 5.75
C ASP A 256 -17.48 13.40 6.74
N ASP A 257 -18.43 13.27 7.69
CA ASP A 257 -18.77 14.21 8.78
C ASP A 257 -18.12 13.88 10.15
N ASP A 258 -17.48 12.71 10.34
CA ASP A 258 -16.89 12.36 11.64
C ASP A 258 -15.52 13.03 11.81
N ASN A 259 -15.40 13.92 12.80
CA ASN A 259 -14.22 14.79 13.01
C ASN A 259 -12.93 14.04 13.43
N THR A 260 -12.97 12.71 13.49
CA THR A 260 -11.80 11.88 13.82
C THR A 260 -11.49 10.99 12.62
N PRO A 261 -10.52 11.37 11.75
CA PRO A 261 -10.16 10.52 10.63
C PRO A 261 -9.67 9.16 11.14
N PRO A 262 -10.04 8.05 10.46
CA PRO A 262 -9.53 6.73 10.81
C PRO A 262 -8.02 6.74 10.80
N GLU A 263 -7.40 5.87 11.61
CA GLU A 263 -5.95 5.73 11.62
C GLU A 263 -5.41 5.42 10.21
N PRO A 264 -4.30 6.03 9.77
CA PRO A 264 -3.81 5.87 8.41
C PRO A 264 -3.26 4.45 8.19
N VAL A 265 -4.12 3.57 7.68
CA VAL A 265 -3.73 2.21 7.26
C VAL A 265 -3.49 2.19 5.75
N GLU A 266 -2.35 1.65 5.33
CA GLU A 266 -2.05 1.35 3.94
C GLU A 266 -2.16 -0.16 3.68
N LEU A 267 -2.87 -0.56 2.62
CA LEU A 267 -3.02 -1.95 2.22
C LEU A 267 -2.06 -2.31 1.08
N ARG A 268 -1.31 -3.41 1.25
CA ARG A 268 -0.50 -4.04 0.20
C ARG A 268 -1.00 -5.43 -0.14
N ILE A 269 -1.11 -5.72 -1.42
CA ILE A 269 -1.51 -7.03 -1.93
C ILE A 269 -0.35 -7.62 -2.71
N ASP A 270 0.32 -8.60 -2.12
CA ASP A 270 1.52 -9.23 -2.65
C ASP A 270 1.14 -10.48 -3.43
N ILE A 271 1.51 -10.50 -4.71
CA ILE A 271 1.19 -11.61 -5.61
C ILE A 271 2.50 -12.19 -6.12
N GLU A 272 2.71 -13.47 -5.86
CA GLU A 272 3.86 -14.20 -6.40
C GLU A 272 3.60 -14.61 -7.85
N VAL A 273 4.50 -14.21 -8.77
CA VAL A 273 4.36 -14.48 -10.21
C VAL A 273 5.32 -15.59 -10.67
N GLY A 274 5.76 -16.44 -9.72
CA GLY A 274 6.53 -17.65 -10.01
C GLY A 274 5.69 -18.89 -10.30
N ASN A 275 4.48 -18.89 -9.77
CA ASN A 275 3.50 -19.96 -9.90
C ASN A 275 2.41 -19.45 -10.84
N ASP A 276 2.20 -20.16 -11.96
CA ASP A 276 1.22 -19.76 -12.98
C ASP A 276 -0.19 -19.62 -12.39
N GLU A 277 -0.52 -20.40 -11.36
CA GLU A 277 -1.83 -20.30 -10.70
C GLU A 277 -1.97 -19.06 -9.83
N THR A 278 -0.98 -18.76 -8.97
CA THR A 278 -1.00 -17.56 -8.13
C THR A 278 -0.93 -16.29 -8.98
N ALA A 279 -0.15 -16.31 -10.08
CA ALA A 279 -0.04 -15.20 -11.00
C ALA A 279 -1.42 -14.82 -11.60
N ARG A 280 -2.28 -15.81 -11.90
CA ARG A 280 -3.63 -15.57 -12.43
C ARG A 280 -4.52 -14.77 -11.47
N LEU A 281 -4.28 -14.84 -10.16
CA LEU A 281 -5.03 -14.05 -9.17
C LEU A 281 -4.73 -12.55 -9.26
N PHE A 282 -3.69 -12.11 -9.98
CA PHE A 282 -3.56 -10.71 -10.39
C PHE A 282 -4.70 -10.24 -11.28
N GLY A 283 -5.39 -11.16 -11.96
CA GLY A 283 -6.62 -10.88 -12.67
C GLY A 283 -7.76 -10.41 -11.76
N LEU A 284 -7.83 -10.88 -10.51
CA LEU A 284 -8.92 -10.52 -9.59
C LEU A 284 -8.82 -9.05 -9.16
N PRO A 285 -9.92 -8.28 -9.18
CA PRO A 285 -9.93 -6.87 -8.84
C PRO A 285 -10.13 -6.66 -7.33
N PHE A 286 -9.12 -7.01 -6.52
CA PHE A 286 -9.18 -6.87 -5.06
C PHE A 286 -9.53 -5.45 -4.58
N GLU A 287 -9.22 -4.43 -5.39
CA GLU A 287 -9.56 -3.02 -5.20
C GLU A 287 -11.06 -2.77 -5.06
N LEU A 288 -11.87 -3.69 -5.59
CA LEU A 288 -13.32 -3.62 -5.59
C LEU A 288 -13.95 -4.36 -4.41
N ALA A 289 -13.17 -4.96 -3.51
CA ALA A 289 -13.77 -5.61 -2.36
C ALA A 289 -14.54 -4.57 -1.52
N LYS A 290 -15.76 -4.92 -1.10
CA LYS A 290 -16.58 -4.11 -0.20
C LYS A 290 -17.42 -4.99 0.72
N PRO A 291 -17.67 -4.58 1.97
CA PRO A 291 -18.66 -5.25 2.80
C PRO A 291 -20.08 -5.09 2.20
N PRO A 292 -20.96 -6.10 2.32
CA PRO A 292 -22.33 -6.02 1.80
C PRO A 292 -23.14 -4.83 2.32
N GLU A 293 -22.83 -4.35 3.53
CA GLU A 293 -23.57 -3.27 4.18
C GLU A 293 -23.29 -1.87 3.59
N TYR A 294 -22.23 -1.70 2.79
CA TYR A 294 -21.82 -0.40 2.24
C TYR A 294 -21.82 -0.41 0.72
N LEU A 295 -22.99 -0.13 0.13
CA LEU A 295 -23.27 -0.29 -1.31
C LEU A 295 -22.26 0.41 -2.24
N ASP A 296 -21.72 1.57 -1.85
CA ASP A 296 -20.84 2.39 -2.70
C ASP A 296 -19.42 2.61 -2.14
N ARG A 297 -19.03 1.88 -1.09
CA ARG A 297 -17.73 2.07 -0.43
C ARG A 297 -16.83 0.91 -0.81
N PHE A 298 -16.04 1.08 -1.87
CA PHE A 298 -15.07 0.10 -2.36
C PHE A 298 -13.69 0.35 -1.73
N LEU A 299 -12.85 -0.70 -1.59
CA LEU A 299 -11.51 -0.55 -0.99
C LEU A 299 -10.69 0.58 -1.64
N CYS A 300 -10.59 0.61 -2.96
CA CYS A 300 -9.83 1.64 -3.67
C CYS A 300 -10.33 3.07 -3.42
N THR A 301 -11.56 3.27 -2.98
CA THR A 301 -12.09 4.60 -2.66
C THR A 301 -11.88 4.98 -1.19
N ARG A 302 -11.60 4.01 -0.30
CA ARG A 302 -11.59 4.24 1.15
C ARG A 302 -10.23 4.01 1.81
N VAL A 303 -9.45 3.06 1.30
CA VAL A 303 -8.18 2.63 1.89
C VAL A 303 -7.03 2.87 0.90
N PRO A 304 -5.99 3.64 1.27
CA PRO A 304 -4.77 3.72 0.48
C PRO A 304 -4.24 2.31 0.18
N MET A 305 -4.12 1.94 -1.09
CA MET A 305 -3.72 0.58 -1.45
C MET A 305 -2.90 0.50 -2.73
N ALA A 306 -2.07 -0.54 -2.84
CA ALA A 306 -1.43 -0.93 -4.08
C ALA A 306 -1.07 -2.42 -4.10
N ARG A 307 -0.93 -3.00 -5.29
CA ARG A 307 -0.41 -4.35 -5.48
C ARG A 307 1.11 -4.36 -5.46
N ARG A 308 1.71 -5.51 -5.15
CA ARG A 308 3.14 -5.78 -5.34
C ARG A 308 3.33 -7.11 -6.05
N ILE A 309 4.30 -7.15 -6.96
CA ILE A 309 4.69 -8.37 -7.65
C ILE A 309 5.93 -8.95 -6.98
N ARG A 310 5.82 -10.17 -6.47
CA ARG A 310 6.96 -10.92 -5.94
C ARG A 310 7.49 -11.89 -6.99
N PHE A 311 8.78 -11.77 -7.28
CA PHE A 311 9.49 -12.70 -8.15
C PHE A 311 10.18 -13.78 -7.29
N PRO A 312 10.11 -15.06 -7.66
CA PRO A 312 10.81 -16.12 -6.93
C PRO A 312 12.31 -15.85 -6.85
N ARG A 313 12.91 -16.19 -5.71
CA ARG A 313 14.35 -16.04 -5.44
C ARG A 313 15.28 -16.83 -6.39
N ARG A 314 14.75 -17.56 -7.38
CA ARG A 314 15.47 -18.41 -8.34
C ARG A 314 15.62 -17.84 -9.77
N ALA A 315 15.35 -16.56 -10.01
CA ALA A 315 15.73 -15.94 -11.28
C ALA A 315 17.28 -15.94 -11.42
N PRO A 316 17.86 -16.31 -12.58
CA PRO A 316 19.31 -16.43 -12.77
C PRO A 316 20.07 -15.16 -12.38
N LEU A 317 21.28 -15.37 -11.86
CA LEU A 317 22.23 -14.42 -11.29
C LEU A 317 22.75 -13.31 -12.23
N SER A 318 22.17 -13.11 -13.43
CA SER A 318 22.64 -12.10 -14.41
C SER A 318 21.98 -10.72 -14.30
N LEU A 319 21.04 -10.50 -13.37
CA LEU A 319 20.45 -9.18 -13.11
C LEU A 319 20.66 -8.67 -11.67
N ARG A 320 21.43 -9.40 -10.85
CA ARG A 320 21.81 -8.97 -9.50
C ARG A 320 23.07 -8.12 -9.56
N THR A 321 22.93 -6.86 -9.96
CA THR A 321 23.73 -5.83 -9.31
C THR A 321 23.01 -5.46 -8.02
N PRO A 322 23.59 -5.69 -6.83
CA PRO A 322 23.03 -5.20 -5.58
C PRO A 322 23.23 -3.67 -5.55
N ALA A 323 22.29 -2.93 -6.13
CA ALA A 323 22.25 -1.47 -6.06
C ALA A 323 21.13 -0.98 -5.11
N ASN A 324 20.87 -1.74 -4.04
CA ASN A 324 19.86 -1.39 -3.03
C ASN A 324 20.45 -0.82 -1.72
N ALA A 325 21.72 -0.38 -1.70
CA ALA A 325 22.32 0.20 -0.51
C ALA A 325 22.50 1.73 -0.56
N ASN A 326 22.38 2.38 -1.72
CA ASN A 326 22.75 3.81 -1.86
C ASN A 326 21.83 4.63 -2.78
N ARG A 327 20.53 4.31 -2.86
CA ARG A 327 19.57 5.32 -3.32
C ARG A 327 19.05 6.05 -2.10
N THR A 328 19.62 7.23 -1.85
CA THR A 328 18.93 8.27 -1.12
C THR A 328 17.52 8.37 -1.69
N ALA A 329 16.50 8.36 -0.83
CA ALA A 329 15.18 8.89 -1.17
C ALA A 329 15.38 10.14 -2.03
N VAL A 330 14.52 10.37 -3.04
CA VAL A 330 14.55 11.61 -3.82
C VAL A 330 14.82 12.74 -2.83
N PRO A 331 15.93 13.49 -2.97
CA PRO A 331 16.13 14.66 -2.13
C PRO A 331 14.82 15.42 -2.21
N GLU A 332 14.19 15.78 -1.08
CA GLU A 332 12.82 16.34 -0.98
C GLU A 332 12.57 17.61 -1.83
N LYS A 333 13.53 18.00 -2.66
CA LYS A 333 13.66 19.22 -3.45
C LYS A 333 14.08 19.00 -4.92
N GLN A 334 14.21 17.78 -5.45
CA GLN A 334 14.53 17.61 -6.88
C GLN A 334 13.24 17.43 -7.71
N ALA A 335 12.97 18.38 -8.61
CA ALA A 335 11.89 18.30 -9.57
C ALA A 335 12.04 17.08 -10.49
N LEU A 336 10.96 16.30 -10.63
CA LEU A 336 10.91 15.08 -11.44
C LEU A 336 10.92 15.43 -12.95
N ARG A 337 11.49 14.55 -13.76
CA ARG A 337 11.44 14.67 -15.23
C ARG A 337 10.42 13.70 -15.80
N MET A 338 9.52 14.19 -16.63
CA MET A 338 8.54 13.35 -17.31
C MET A 338 8.76 13.30 -18.81
N LEU A 339 8.67 12.08 -19.37
CA LEU A 339 8.45 11.83 -20.77
C LEU A 339 6.96 11.53 -21.00
N PHE A 340 6.28 12.41 -21.74
CA PHE A 340 4.90 12.19 -22.17
C PHE A 340 4.90 11.70 -23.62
N ILE A 341 4.37 10.50 -23.86
CA ILE A 341 4.22 9.90 -25.19
C ILE A 341 2.77 10.07 -25.62
N ASN A 342 2.53 10.99 -26.55
CA ASN A 342 1.24 11.13 -27.22
C ASN A 342 1.20 10.15 -28.40
N ALA A 343 0.50 9.04 -28.22
CA ALA A 343 0.30 8.01 -29.21
C ALA A 343 -1.16 7.94 -29.70
N SER A 344 -1.92 9.05 -29.62
CA SER A 344 -3.27 9.12 -30.17
C SER A 344 -3.27 8.75 -31.66
N PHE A 345 -4.09 7.76 -32.00
CA PHE A 345 -4.11 7.13 -33.31
C PHE A 345 -5.53 6.71 -33.72
N LYS A 346 -5.86 6.95 -34.98
CA LYS A 346 -7.08 6.48 -35.64
C LYS A 346 -6.72 5.64 -36.84
N GLY A 347 -7.29 4.44 -36.94
CA GLY A 347 -7.10 3.56 -38.08
C GLY A 347 -6.80 2.12 -37.69
N ASP A 348 -6.17 1.40 -38.61
CA ASP A 348 -5.79 0.01 -38.38
C ASP A 348 -4.38 -0.06 -37.78
N ALA A 349 -4.14 -1.05 -36.93
CA ALA A 349 -2.81 -1.36 -36.39
C ALA A 349 -2.50 -2.84 -36.54
N VAL A 350 -1.22 -3.20 -36.42
CA VAL A 350 -0.77 -4.60 -36.42
C VAL A 350 0.11 -4.83 -35.21
N VAL A 351 -0.17 -5.91 -34.49
CA VAL A 351 0.66 -6.44 -33.41
C VAL A 351 1.21 -7.81 -33.81
N LEU A 352 2.36 -8.20 -33.28
CA LEU A 352 2.99 -9.49 -33.56
C LEU A 352 2.94 -10.34 -32.31
N HIS A 353 2.26 -11.48 -32.37
CA HIS A 353 2.17 -12.42 -31.24
C HIS A 353 3.57 -12.84 -30.76
N GLU A 354 3.89 -12.64 -29.47
CA GLU A 354 5.26 -12.80 -28.97
C GLU A 354 5.84 -14.21 -29.12
N VAL A 355 4.97 -15.24 -29.07
CA VAL A 355 5.37 -16.65 -29.21
C VAL A 355 5.41 -17.12 -30.67
N THR A 356 4.31 -16.95 -31.41
CA THR A 356 4.16 -17.49 -32.77
C THR A 356 4.71 -16.56 -33.85
N GLY A 357 4.93 -15.28 -33.55
CA GLY A 357 5.28 -14.25 -34.53
C GLY A 357 4.14 -13.89 -35.50
N ALA A 358 2.95 -14.48 -35.31
CA ALA A 358 1.82 -14.26 -36.21
C ALA A 358 1.31 -12.80 -36.10
N PRO A 359 1.06 -12.12 -37.24
CA PRO A 359 0.48 -10.79 -37.21
C PRO A 359 -1.00 -10.85 -36.86
N THR A 360 -1.42 -10.05 -35.89
CA THR A 360 -2.83 -9.86 -35.52
C THR A 360 -3.24 -8.43 -35.86
N PRO A 361 -4.20 -8.23 -36.79
CA PRO A 361 -4.69 -6.91 -37.12
C PRO A 361 -5.65 -6.40 -36.04
N LEU A 362 -5.46 -5.16 -35.62
CA LEU A 362 -6.45 -4.36 -34.89
C LEU A 362 -7.12 -3.44 -35.88
N LYS A 363 -8.45 -3.48 -35.95
CA LYS A 363 -9.22 -2.76 -36.96
C LYS A 363 -9.94 -1.57 -36.34
N GLN A 364 -9.98 -0.47 -37.08
CA GLN A 364 -10.84 0.68 -36.79
C GLN A 364 -10.66 1.26 -35.38
N LEU A 365 -9.41 1.41 -34.92
CA LEU A 365 -9.13 2.15 -33.70
C LEU A 365 -9.65 3.58 -33.85
N THR A 366 -10.40 4.04 -32.85
CA THR A 366 -10.94 5.40 -32.79
C THR A 366 -9.88 6.38 -32.35
N GLU A 367 -9.99 7.63 -32.80
CA GLU A 367 -9.10 8.68 -32.29
C GLU A 367 -9.36 8.91 -30.80
N LEU A 368 -8.29 9.09 -30.03
CA LEU A 368 -8.36 9.54 -28.64
C LEU A 368 -8.31 11.06 -28.66
N LEU A 369 -9.46 11.69 -28.44
CA LEU A 369 -9.65 13.13 -28.62
C LEU A 369 -9.12 13.93 -27.43
N ASN A 370 -9.01 13.31 -26.25
CA ASN A 370 -8.69 14.00 -24.99
C ASN A 370 -7.23 13.82 -24.56
N THR A 371 -6.38 13.17 -25.38
CA THR A 371 -4.93 13.14 -25.13
C THR A 371 -4.30 14.55 -25.02
N PRO A 372 -4.74 15.59 -25.77
CA PRO A 372 -4.30 16.96 -25.53
C PRO A 372 -4.69 17.48 -24.15
N ASP A 373 -5.92 17.25 -23.69
CA ASP A 373 -6.38 17.69 -22.36
C ASP A 373 -5.58 16.99 -21.24
N GLU A 374 -5.23 15.72 -21.43
CA GLU A 374 -4.35 15.00 -20.50
C GLU A 374 -2.93 15.59 -20.46
N LEU A 375 -2.40 16.03 -21.61
CA LEU A 375 -1.13 16.74 -21.66
C LEU A 375 -1.23 18.09 -20.93
N ASP A 376 -2.29 18.87 -21.17
CA ASP A 376 -2.52 20.15 -20.51
C ASP A 376 -2.57 20.00 -18.98
N VAL A 377 -3.22 18.94 -18.49
CA VAL A 377 -3.23 18.58 -17.05
C VAL A 377 -1.80 18.37 -16.53
N VAL A 378 -1.00 17.54 -17.21
CA VAL A 378 0.37 17.25 -16.77
C VAL A 378 1.25 18.50 -16.82
N GLU A 379 1.14 19.29 -17.89
CA GLU A 379 1.88 20.55 -18.05
C GLU A 379 1.50 21.58 -16.98
N SER A 380 0.27 21.55 -16.46
CA SER A 380 -0.15 22.43 -15.35
C SER A 380 0.63 22.22 -14.05
N PHE A 381 1.25 21.05 -13.87
CA PHE A 381 2.11 20.73 -12.74
C PHE A 381 3.59 21.02 -12.99
N ALA A 382 3.98 21.33 -14.23
CA ALA A 382 5.36 21.59 -14.63
C ALA A 382 5.73 23.07 -14.47
N SER A 383 6.96 23.33 -14.00
CA SER A 383 7.54 24.67 -13.96
C SER A 383 9.06 24.60 -14.03
N ASN A 384 9.68 25.74 -14.34
CA ASN A 384 11.13 25.93 -14.27
C ASN A 384 11.60 26.43 -12.88
N ASP A 385 10.68 26.59 -11.94
CA ASP A 385 10.97 27.02 -10.58
C ASP A 385 11.33 25.81 -9.69
N GLU A 386 12.36 25.97 -8.86
CA GLU A 386 12.90 24.90 -8.01
C GLU A 386 11.89 24.40 -6.96
N ASP A 387 10.85 25.19 -6.69
CA ASP A 387 9.77 24.83 -5.77
C ASP A 387 8.74 23.84 -6.36
N TYR A 388 8.77 23.58 -7.68
CA TYR A 388 7.83 22.68 -8.34
C TYR A 388 8.30 21.23 -8.37
N ALA A 389 7.34 20.31 -8.24
CA ALA A 389 7.60 18.88 -8.21
C ALA A 389 7.94 18.28 -9.59
N LEU A 390 7.68 19.01 -10.69
CA LEU A 390 7.86 18.54 -12.06
C LEU A 390 8.55 19.59 -12.93
N GLN A 391 9.58 19.19 -13.68
CA GLN A 391 10.24 20.01 -14.70
C GLN A 391 9.36 20.11 -15.96
N GLU A 392 9.75 20.97 -16.91
CA GLU A 392 9.12 21.03 -18.23
C GLU A 392 8.95 19.62 -18.84
N VAL A 393 7.72 19.31 -19.25
CA VAL A 393 7.33 17.99 -19.73
C VAL A 393 7.95 17.74 -21.09
N LYS A 394 8.71 16.64 -21.24
CA LYS A 394 9.23 16.27 -22.55
C LYS A 394 8.15 15.52 -23.33
N VAL A 395 7.55 16.18 -24.32
CA VAL A 395 6.51 15.59 -25.16
C VAL A 395 7.08 14.90 -26.40
N MET A 396 6.64 13.67 -26.63
CA MET A 396 6.92 12.89 -27.83
C MET A 396 5.60 12.56 -28.53
N ALA A 397 5.31 13.29 -29.60
CA ALA A 397 4.19 13.06 -30.51
C ALA A 397 4.70 12.70 -31.91
N PRO A 398 3.97 11.92 -32.74
CA PRO A 398 4.39 11.61 -34.10
C PRO A 398 4.47 12.87 -34.97
N LEU A 399 5.53 13.00 -35.76
CA LEU A 399 5.67 14.10 -36.72
C LEU A 399 4.75 13.89 -37.94
N PRO A 400 4.39 14.96 -38.69
CA PRO A 400 3.64 14.82 -39.93
C PRO A 400 4.31 13.85 -40.90
N LEU A 401 3.55 12.91 -41.47
CA LEU A 401 4.02 11.87 -42.40
C LEU A 401 5.06 10.91 -41.81
N GLU A 402 5.23 10.87 -40.49
CA GLU A 402 6.14 9.95 -39.80
C GLU A 402 5.52 8.55 -39.71
N THR A 403 6.28 7.54 -40.13
CA THR A 403 5.91 6.13 -39.93
C THR A 403 6.05 5.72 -38.47
N ALA A 404 5.26 4.77 -37.99
CA ALA A 404 5.34 4.30 -36.59
C ALA A 404 6.76 3.84 -36.18
N ARG A 405 7.47 3.15 -37.08
CA ARG A 405 8.85 2.71 -36.85
C ARG A 405 9.83 3.87 -36.65
N ARG A 406 9.65 4.99 -37.35
CA ARG A 406 10.50 6.18 -37.18
C ARG A 406 10.19 6.89 -35.86
N PHE A 407 8.91 6.96 -35.50
CA PHE A 407 8.48 7.53 -34.24
C PHE A 407 9.09 6.76 -33.05
N VAL A 408 8.96 5.42 -33.06
CA VAL A 408 9.56 4.55 -32.04
C VAL A 408 11.08 4.73 -31.95
N LYS A 409 11.80 4.72 -33.08
CA LYS A 409 13.24 4.97 -33.10
C LYS A 409 13.65 6.32 -32.53
N ARG A 410 12.80 7.35 -32.67
CA ARG A 410 13.06 8.68 -32.12
C ARG A 410 12.92 8.67 -30.58
N ILE A 411 11.96 7.91 -30.06
CA ILE A 411 11.82 7.67 -28.62
C ILE A 411 13.04 6.91 -28.09
N GLU A 412 13.44 5.80 -28.74
CA GLU A 412 14.62 5.03 -28.36
C GLU A 412 15.89 5.91 -28.26
N ARG A 413 16.15 6.72 -29.29
CA ARG A 413 17.28 7.67 -29.29
C ARG A 413 17.19 8.71 -28.17
N LEU A 414 15.99 9.18 -27.83
CA LEU A 414 15.80 10.12 -26.73
C LEU A 414 16.17 9.47 -25.40
N LEU A 415 15.74 8.23 -25.18
CA LEU A 415 16.00 7.46 -23.95
C LEU A 415 17.48 7.05 -23.80
N GLU A 416 18.22 6.95 -24.91
CA GLU A 416 19.67 6.75 -24.90
C GLU A 416 20.43 7.95 -24.33
N VAL A 417 19.97 9.17 -24.62
CA VAL A 417 20.69 10.42 -24.28
C VAL A 417 20.14 11.15 -23.06
N GLN A 418 18.88 10.90 -22.69
CA GLN A 418 18.19 11.60 -21.59
C GLN A 418 17.55 10.60 -20.63
N LYS A 419 17.56 10.93 -19.33
CA LYS A 419 16.90 10.16 -18.27
C LYS A 419 15.59 10.81 -17.86
N PHE A 420 14.63 10.00 -17.45
CA PHE A 420 13.30 10.42 -17.02
C PHE A 420 12.92 9.68 -15.76
N ASP A 421 12.17 10.35 -14.89
CA ASP A 421 11.64 9.77 -13.65
C ASP A 421 10.26 9.14 -13.89
N ILE A 422 9.45 9.76 -14.75
CA ILE A 422 8.11 9.31 -15.12
C ILE A 422 8.02 9.12 -16.64
N LEU A 423 7.47 7.98 -17.08
CA LEU A 423 6.99 7.79 -18.45
C LEU A 423 5.47 7.74 -18.42
N HIS A 424 4.83 8.70 -19.06
CA HIS A 424 3.39 8.74 -19.26
C HIS A 424 3.10 8.38 -20.72
N PHE A 425 2.44 7.25 -20.97
CA PHE A 425 1.93 6.88 -22.28
C PHE A 425 0.42 7.13 -22.37
N SER A 426 0.00 7.91 -23.37
CA SER A 426 -1.40 8.15 -23.71
C SER A 426 -1.69 7.65 -25.12
N GLY A 427 -2.51 6.59 -25.23
CA GLY A 427 -2.69 5.87 -26.49
C GLY A 427 -3.50 4.59 -26.36
N HIS A 428 -3.60 3.84 -27.45
CA HIS A 428 -4.22 2.52 -27.44
C HIS A 428 -3.27 1.45 -26.92
N SER A 429 -3.80 0.43 -26.25
CA SER A 429 -3.09 -0.81 -25.97
C SER A 429 -3.99 -2.02 -26.18
N CYS A 430 -3.38 -3.19 -26.34
CA CYS A 430 -4.10 -4.45 -26.42
C CYS A 430 -3.31 -5.57 -25.75
N SER A 431 -4.04 -6.59 -25.27
CA SER A 431 -3.45 -7.86 -24.84
C SER A 431 -3.98 -8.97 -25.74
N LEU A 432 -3.07 -9.80 -26.25
CA LEU A 432 -3.43 -10.98 -27.04
C LEU A 432 -3.67 -12.18 -26.12
N PRO A 433 -4.61 -13.08 -26.47
CA PRO A 433 -4.86 -14.33 -25.74
C PRO A 433 -3.64 -15.27 -25.82
N ASP A 434 -3.70 -16.39 -25.10
CA ASP A 434 -2.73 -17.49 -25.15
C ASP A 434 -1.26 -17.06 -24.94
N ASN A 435 -1.05 -16.12 -24.02
CA ASN A 435 0.26 -15.50 -23.75
C ASN A 435 0.87 -14.77 -24.96
N GLY A 436 0.03 -14.26 -25.87
CA GLY A 436 0.47 -13.55 -27.07
C GLY A 436 1.12 -12.18 -26.83
N GLY A 437 1.04 -11.66 -25.61
CA GLY A 437 1.71 -10.44 -25.17
C GLY A 437 0.77 -9.26 -24.97
N THR A 438 1.29 -8.19 -24.37
CA THR A 438 0.60 -6.90 -24.24
C THR A 438 1.39 -5.84 -25.00
N PHE A 439 0.70 -4.99 -25.77
CA PHE A 439 1.29 -4.06 -26.71
C PHE A 439 0.73 -2.66 -26.53
N LEU A 440 1.60 -1.66 -26.64
CA LEU A 440 1.23 -0.25 -26.80
C LEU A 440 1.23 0.07 -28.29
N ILE A 441 0.20 0.75 -28.78
CA ILE A 441 0.03 1.04 -30.21
C ILE A 441 0.64 2.40 -30.53
N PHE A 442 1.61 2.40 -31.44
CA PHE A 442 2.27 3.61 -31.91
C PHE A 442 1.71 4.05 -33.27
N PRO A 443 1.35 5.33 -33.42
CA PRO A 443 0.72 5.86 -34.63
C PRO A 443 1.64 5.81 -35.84
N ASP A 444 1.05 5.50 -37.00
CA ASP A 444 1.66 5.76 -38.31
C ASP A 444 0.90 6.90 -39.00
N ARG A 445 1.53 8.06 -39.14
CA ARG A 445 0.94 9.26 -39.76
C ARG A 445 1.29 9.38 -41.24
N SER A 446 1.91 8.36 -41.85
CA SER A 446 2.10 8.31 -43.29
C SER A 446 0.77 8.07 -44.02
N ARG A 447 0.73 8.33 -45.35
CA ARG A 447 -0.50 8.16 -46.13
C ARG A 447 -0.91 6.68 -46.15
N GLY A 448 -2.08 6.36 -45.60
CA GLY A 448 -2.52 4.97 -45.45
C GLY A 448 -1.73 4.19 -44.40
N GLY A 449 -1.08 4.89 -43.46
CA GLY A 449 -0.27 4.30 -42.40
C GLY A 449 -1.06 3.33 -41.54
N VAL A 450 -0.41 2.24 -41.16
CA VAL A 450 -0.93 1.22 -40.24
C VAL A 450 -0.13 1.32 -38.96
N GLY A 451 -0.80 1.51 -37.82
CA GLY A 451 -0.18 1.60 -36.51
C GLY A 451 0.62 0.36 -36.16
N MET A 452 1.62 0.51 -35.30
CA MET A 452 2.52 -0.57 -34.91
C MET A 452 2.39 -0.88 -33.42
N GLY A 453 2.12 -2.14 -33.10
CA GLY A 453 2.19 -2.62 -31.72
C GLY A 453 3.63 -2.78 -31.25
N VAL A 454 3.97 -2.15 -30.13
CA VAL A 454 5.25 -2.33 -29.42
C VAL A 454 4.99 -3.11 -28.15
N SER A 455 5.67 -4.25 -28.00
CA SER A 455 5.53 -5.13 -26.84
C SER A 455 5.96 -4.43 -25.54
N MET A 456 5.25 -4.72 -24.44
CA MET A 456 5.64 -4.30 -23.10
C MET A 456 7.03 -4.78 -22.66
N ARG A 457 7.59 -5.84 -23.28
CA ARG A 457 9.00 -6.22 -23.06
C ARG A 457 9.96 -5.14 -23.57
N VAL A 458 9.66 -4.55 -24.73
CA VAL A 458 10.44 -3.44 -25.30
C VAL A 458 10.29 -2.19 -24.42
N ILE A 459 9.06 -1.91 -23.97
CA ILE A 459 8.82 -0.83 -23.01
C ILE A 459 9.58 -1.06 -21.69
N GLY A 460 9.64 -2.30 -21.19
CA GLY A 460 10.48 -2.63 -20.03
C GLY A 460 11.97 -2.34 -20.26
N GLN A 461 12.50 -2.58 -21.46
CA GLN A 461 13.88 -2.20 -21.80
C GLN A 461 14.08 -0.69 -21.79
N TRP A 462 13.10 0.08 -22.28
CA TRP A 462 13.09 1.54 -22.20
C TRP A 462 13.11 2.04 -20.76
N VAL A 463 12.25 1.47 -19.91
CA VAL A 463 12.19 1.79 -18.48
C VAL A 463 13.53 1.52 -17.79
N ALA A 464 14.14 0.36 -18.04
CA ALA A 464 15.42 0.00 -17.46
C ALA A 464 16.57 0.90 -17.95
N SER A 465 16.61 1.21 -19.25
CA SER A 465 17.69 2.00 -19.86
C SER A 465 17.62 3.47 -19.48
N ALA A 466 16.43 4.06 -19.41
CA ALA A 466 16.23 5.48 -19.09
C ALA A 466 16.08 5.77 -17.58
N ASP A 467 16.19 4.73 -16.75
CA ASP A 467 16.09 4.82 -15.28
C ASP A 467 14.73 5.35 -14.80
N ILE A 468 13.67 4.99 -15.53
CA ILE A 468 12.29 5.40 -15.23
C ILE A 468 11.81 4.70 -13.97
N ARG A 469 11.24 5.49 -13.05
CA ARG A 469 10.77 5.04 -11.74
C ARG A 469 9.27 4.80 -11.74
N MET A 470 8.50 5.61 -12.47
CA MET A 470 7.06 5.46 -12.59
C MET A 470 6.64 5.34 -14.05
N VAL A 471 5.81 4.33 -14.34
CA VAL A 471 5.17 4.17 -15.64
C VAL A 471 3.68 4.42 -15.47
N VAL A 472 3.12 5.35 -16.24
CA VAL A 472 1.69 5.65 -16.29
C VAL A 472 1.18 5.25 -17.67
N LEU A 473 0.20 4.35 -17.69
CA LEU A 473 -0.42 3.80 -18.90
C LEU A 473 -1.86 4.28 -18.98
N SER A 474 -2.04 5.44 -19.61
CA SER A 474 -3.34 5.99 -19.99
C SER A 474 -3.85 5.28 -21.25
N SER A 475 -4.22 4.02 -21.06
CA SER A 475 -4.63 3.12 -22.14
C SER A 475 -5.46 1.94 -21.63
N CYS A 476 -6.39 1.43 -22.45
CA CYS A 476 -7.22 0.26 -22.13
C CYS A 476 -6.37 -1.00 -21.96
N SER A 477 -6.55 -1.76 -20.88
CA SER A 477 -5.70 -2.91 -20.52
C SER A 477 -4.22 -2.56 -20.29
N GLY A 478 -3.89 -1.29 -20.07
CA GLY A 478 -2.54 -0.83 -19.74
C GLY A 478 -1.99 -1.53 -18.49
N SER A 479 -2.81 -1.75 -17.46
CA SER A 479 -2.40 -2.41 -16.21
C SER A 479 -2.63 -3.93 -16.19
N SER A 480 -2.52 -4.61 -17.34
CA SER A 480 -2.56 -6.07 -17.38
C SER A 480 -1.46 -6.67 -16.48
N LEU A 481 -1.67 -7.90 -16.01
CA LEU A 481 -0.64 -8.65 -15.26
C LEU A 481 0.70 -8.63 -16.02
N ARG A 482 0.64 -8.80 -17.34
CA ARG A 482 1.83 -8.83 -18.18
C ARG A 482 2.56 -7.49 -18.21
N SER A 483 1.85 -6.38 -18.40
CA SER A 483 2.42 -5.03 -18.32
C SER A 483 3.10 -4.80 -16.98
N ALA A 484 2.41 -5.15 -15.89
CA ALA A 484 2.94 -5.01 -14.55
C ALA A 484 4.20 -5.86 -14.32
N ILE A 485 4.21 -7.12 -14.76
CA ILE A 485 5.39 -7.99 -14.69
C ILE A 485 6.57 -7.36 -15.45
N GLU A 486 6.38 -6.98 -16.71
CA GLU A 486 7.49 -6.52 -17.55
C GLU A 486 8.06 -5.20 -17.04
N VAL A 487 7.23 -4.30 -16.50
CA VAL A 487 7.71 -3.08 -15.83
C VAL A 487 8.37 -3.41 -14.49
N MET A 488 7.75 -4.23 -13.63
CA MET A 488 8.28 -4.53 -12.29
C MET A 488 9.55 -5.39 -12.29
N LYS A 489 9.84 -6.11 -13.39
CA LYS A 489 11.15 -6.77 -13.59
C LYS A 489 12.31 -5.77 -13.71
N THR A 490 12.03 -4.53 -14.09
CA THR A 490 13.03 -3.46 -14.29
C THR A 490 13.36 -2.75 -12.97
N ARG A 491 13.91 -1.53 -13.01
CA ARG A 491 14.13 -0.70 -11.80
C ARG A 491 12.94 0.21 -11.47
N ALA A 492 11.84 0.15 -12.22
CA ALA A 492 10.63 0.90 -11.89
C ALA A 492 10.14 0.59 -10.48
N GLU A 493 9.73 1.63 -9.79
CA GLU A 493 9.13 1.60 -8.45
C GLU A 493 7.61 1.43 -8.54
N SER A 494 6.99 1.83 -9.64
CA SER A 494 5.55 1.73 -9.80
C SER A 494 5.05 1.71 -11.25
N VAL A 495 3.88 1.09 -11.44
CA VAL A 495 3.06 1.24 -12.65
C VAL A 495 1.62 1.54 -12.26
N ILE A 496 1.01 2.50 -12.96
CA ILE A 496 -0.40 2.85 -12.86
C ILE A 496 -1.03 2.69 -14.24
N GLY A 497 -2.23 2.14 -14.32
CA GLY A 497 -2.99 2.05 -15.56
C GLY A 497 -4.38 1.48 -15.34
N PHE A 498 -5.03 1.08 -16.44
CA PHE A 498 -6.40 0.58 -16.42
C PHE A 498 -6.51 -0.88 -16.88
N ARG A 499 -7.36 -1.66 -16.21
CA ARG A 499 -7.59 -3.09 -16.49
C ARG A 499 -8.50 -3.29 -17.69
N TRP A 500 -9.60 -2.56 -17.70
CA TRP A 500 -10.64 -2.62 -18.73
C TRP A 500 -10.62 -1.38 -19.62
N ASP A 501 -11.52 -1.37 -20.59
CA ASP A 501 -11.80 -0.21 -21.40
C ASP A 501 -12.30 0.96 -20.54
N VAL A 502 -11.87 2.16 -20.91
CA VAL A 502 -12.11 3.39 -20.15
C VAL A 502 -12.55 4.51 -21.08
N ASN A 503 -13.30 5.46 -20.54
CA ASN A 503 -13.69 6.65 -21.28
C ASN A 503 -12.55 7.67 -21.28
N ASP A 504 -12.20 8.17 -22.46
CA ASP A 504 -11.09 9.10 -22.67
C ASP A 504 -11.20 10.38 -21.82
N HIS A 505 -12.42 10.90 -21.58
CA HIS A 505 -12.63 12.09 -20.74
C HIS A 505 -12.44 11.78 -19.26
N ALA A 506 -12.87 10.61 -18.81
CA ALA A 506 -12.71 10.19 -17.42
C ALA A 506 -11.24 9.92 -17.06
N CYS A 507 -10.41 9.53 -18.03
CA CYS A 507 -8.96 9.40 -17.86
C CYS A 507 -8.32 10.73 -17.46
N VAL A 508 -8.70 11.83 -18.12
CA VAL A 508 -8.20 13.18 -17.80
C VAL A 508 -8.53 13.54 -16.35
N ASP A 509 -9.80 13.39 -15.94
CA ASP A 509 -10.23 13.67 -14.56
C ASP A 509 -9.48 12.81 -13.52
N TYR A 510 -9.24 11.54 -13.84
CA TYR A 510 -8.49 10.63 -12.97
C TYR A 510 -7.05 11.09 -12.80
N PHE A 511 -6.34 11.38 -13.90
CA PHE A 511 -4.93 11.76 -13.83
C PHE A 511 -4.71 13.16 -13.27
N ASP A 512 -5.62 14.10 -13.47
CA ASP A 512 -5.58 15.38 -12.76
C ASP A 512 -5.58 15.18 -11.25
N ASN A 513 -6.53 14.40 -10.75
CA ASN A 513 -6.60 14.08 -9.32
C ASN A 513 -5.37 13.31 -8.83
N PHE A 514 -4.91 12.32 -9.60
CA PHE A 514 -3.73 11.53 -9.24
C PHE A 514 -2.47 12.39 -9.15
N TYR A 515 -2.14 13.16 -10.20
CA TYR A 515 -0.95 13.99 -10.23
C TYR A 515 -1.02 15.13 -9.23
N ARG A 516 -2.18 15.74 -9.00
CA ARG A 516 -2.36 16.72 -7.93
C ARG A 516 -2.02 16.11 -6.57
N LEU A 517 -2.55 14.93 -6.25
CA LEU A 517 -2.29 14.27 -4.97
C LEU A 517 -0.82 13.82 -4.85
N TYR A 518 -0.24 13.30 -5.92
CA TYR A 518 1.12 12.78 -5.93
C TYR A 518 2.19 13.88 -5.95
N LEU A 519 2.09 14.84 -6.87
CA LEU A 519 3.10 15.87 -7.10
C LEU A 519 2.93 17.07 -6.16
N LYS A 520 1.69 17.58 -5.99
CA LYS A 520 1.42 18.79 -5.20
C LYS A 520 1.24 18.47 -3.72
N ASP A 521 0.39 17.50 -3.40
CA ASP A 521 0.11 17.12 -2.01
C ASP A 521 1.15 16.13 -1.45
N ARG A 522 2.13 15.72 -2.26
CA ARG A 522 3.25 14.82 -1.90
C ARG A 522 2.79 13.50 -1.26
N LYS A 523 1.64 12.99 -1.69
CA LYS A 523 1.09 11.72 -1.19
C LYS A 523 1.85 10.52 -1.78
N SER A 524 1.81 9.39 -1.08
CA SER A 524 2.30 8.12 -1.63
C SER A 524 1.47 7.71 -2.84
N ILE A 525 1.99 6.78 -3.65
CA ILE A 525 1.26 6.26 -4.82
C ILE A 525 -0.07 5.64 -4.42
N ALA A 526 -0.11 4.91 -3.31
CA ALA A 526 -1.35 4.30 -2.81
C ALA A 526 -2.37 5.33 -2.33
N GLU A 527 -1.90 6.40 -1.70
CA GLU A 527 -2.76 7.51 -1.25
C GLU A 527 -3.28 8.33 -2.44
N ALA A 528 -2.41 8.62 -3.43
CA ALA A 528 -2.79 9.32 -4.65
C ALA A 528 -3.76 8.49 -5.50
N TYR A 529 -3.50 7.19 -5.65
CA TYR A 529 -4.39 6.22 -6.28
C TYR A 529 -5.77 6.21 -5.61
N CYS A 530 -5.80 6.03 -4.28
CA CYS A 530 -7.05 5.97 -3.53
C CYS A 530 -7.84 7.28 -3.61
N GLY A 531 -7.16 8.42 -3.45
CA GLY A 531 -7.77 9.72 -3.57
C GLY A 531 -8.32 9.98 -4.98
N ALA A 532 -7.60 9.60 -6.03
CA ALA A 532 -8.09 9.72 -7.40
C ALA A 532 -9.34 8.86 -7.64
N CYS A 533 -9.34 7.59 -7.20
CA CYS A 533 -10.51 6.72 -7.26
C CYS A 533 -11.71 7.31 -6.49
N ARG A 534 -11.48 7.86 -5.29
CA ARG A 534 -12.53 8.52 -4.50
C ARG A 534 -13.11 9.73 -5.22
N GLN A 535 -12.28 10.63 -5.74
CA GLN A 535 -12.73 11.88 -6.36
C GLN A 535 -13.56 11.62 -7.62
N VAL A 536 -13.09 10.74 -8.51
CA VAL A 536 -13.84 10.42 -9.73
C VAL A 536 -15.05 9.52 -9.43
N GLY A 537 -14.99 8.68 -8.40
CA GLY A 537 -16.14 7.88 -7.93
C GLY A 537 -17.27 8.71 -7.32
N LEU A 538 -16.93 9.81 -6.62
CA LEU A 538 -17.91 10.78 -6.10
C LEU A 538 -18.47 11.71 -7.18
N SER A 539 -17.77 11.86 -8.31
CA SER A 539 -18.27 12.66 -9.42
C SER A 539 -19.48 11.96 -10.04
N ASN A 540 -20.63 12.66 -10.13
CA ASN A 540 -21.91 12.16 -10.68
C ASN A 540 -21.86 11.76 -12.18
N ARG A 541 -20.69 11.53 -12.76
CA ARG A 541 -20.51 11.20 -14.18
C ARG A 541 -20.80 9.73 -14.51
N GLY A 542 -20.98 8.86 -13.52
CA GLY A 542 -21.44 7.47 -13.73
C GLY A 542 -20.49 6.63 -14.60
N LEU A 543 -19.20 6.99 -14.66
CA LEU A 543 -18.21 6.30 -15.48
C LEU A 543 -17.34 5.35 -14.64
N PRO A 544 -17.06 4.12 -15.14
CA PRO A 544 -16.32 3.07 -14.43
C PRO A 544 -14.79 3.26 -14.47
N ILE A 545 -14.28 4.50 -14.46
CA ILE A 545 -12.83 4.73 -14.54
C ILE A 545 -12.10 4.25 -13.28
N TRP A 546 -12.65 4.54 -12.11
CA TRP A 546 -12.05 4.19 -10.81
C TRP A 546 -12.05 2.68 -10.56
N VAL A 547 -13.05 1.95 -11.08
CA VAL A 547 -13.06 0.48 -10.97
C VAL A 547 -11.97 -0.16 -11.82
N SER A 548 -11.60 0.47 -12.94
CA SER A 548 -10.60 -0.04 -13.87
C SER A 548 -9.17 0.27 -13.43
N ALA A 549 -8.97 1.33 -12.64
CA ALA A 549 -7.65 1.79 -12.24
C ALA A 549 -6.94 0.78 -11.33
N VAL A 550 -5.66 0.50 -11.62
CA VAL A 550 -4.80 -0.38 -10.80
C VAL A 550 -3.45 0.29 -10.56
N ALA A 551 -3.01 0.30 -9.31
CA ALA A 551 -1.66 0.71 -8.92
C ALA A 551 -0.84 -0.50 -8.46
N VAL A 552 0.36 -0.64 -9.02
CA VAL A 552 1.35 -1.64 -8.63
C VAL A 552 2.63 -0.93 -8.19
N VAL A 553 3.19 -1.35 -7.06
CA VAL A 553 4.44 -0.81 -6.51
C VAL A 553 5.46 -1.93 -6.28
N LYS A 554 6.75 -1.58 -6.28
CA LYS A 554 7.83 -2.57 -6.19
C LYS A 554 8.24 -2.92 -4.77
N ASN A 555 8.19 -1.97 -3.83
CA ASN A 555 8.44 -2.18 -2.40
C ASN A 555 7.73 -1.11 -1.56
#